data_AF-A0A174L2U8-F1
#
_entry.id   AF-A0A174L2U8-F1
#
_cell.length_a   1.000
_cell.length_b   1.000
_cell.length_c   1.000
_cell.angle_alpha   90.00
_cell.angle_beta   90.00
_cell.angle_gamma   90.00
#
_symmetry.space_group_name_H-M   'P 1'
#
loop_
_entity.id
_entity.type
_entity.pdbx_description
1 polymer ?
#
loop_
_entity_poly.entity_id
_entity_poly.type
_entity_poly.pdbx_seq_one_letter_code
_entity_poly.pdbx_strand_id
1 'polypeptide(L)'
;MKKKLVAVISLFVIILIGGYTVYSSQNNVKLSDLVLANVEALAEYESPDVEITCNGKKNTPPGRCWHQYDDCDLGWFHHPEDCRFSGSMSDTCLTPCE
;
A
#
# COMPACT_ATOMS: atom_id res chain seq x y z
N MET A 1 -17.74 59.96 12.78
CA MET A 1 -16.85 59.28 11.81
C MET A 1 -15.74 58.46 12.47
N LYS A 2 -15.12 58.90 13.58
CA LYS A 2 -14.03 58.17 14.27
C LYS A 2 -14.37 56.72 14.67
N LYS A 3 -15.55 56.46 15.25
CA LYS A 3 -15.96 55.10 15.67
C LYS A 3 -16.19 54.11 14.51
N LYS A 4 -16.67 54.61 13.36
CA LYS A 4 -16.88 53.79 12.15
C LYS A 4 -15.56 53.44 11.47
N LEU A 5 -14.59 54.36 11.50
CA LEU A 5 -13.25 54.14 10.98
C LEU A 5 -12.46 53.12 11.82
N VAL A 6 -12.56 53.17 13.15
CA VAL A 6 -11.97 52.16 14.04
C VAL A 6 -12.56 50.76 13.78
N ALA A 7 -13.89 50.67 13.59
CA ALA A 7 -14.56 49.39 13.31
C ALA A 7 -14.14 48.77 11.96
N VAL A 8 -13.93 49.60 10.93
CA VAL A 8 -13.44 49.11 9.63
C VAL A 8 -12.00 48.64 9.74
N ILE A 9 -11.13 49.40 10.40
CA ILE A 9 -9.73 49.01 10.61
C ILE A 9 -9.64 47.69 11.40
N SER A 10 -10.44 47.53 12.45
CA SER A 10 -10.44 46.27 13.22
C SER A 10 -10.88 45.07 12.40
N LEU A 11 -11.86 45.23 11.49
CA LEU A 11 -12.29 44.14 10.61
C LEU A 11 -11.19 43.73 9.63
N PHE A 12 -10.48 44.70 9.05
CA PHE A 12 -9.34 44.45 8.18
C PHE A 12 -8.21 43.70 8.88
N VAL A 13 -7.90 44.05 10.13
CA VAL A 13 -6.87 43.36 10.93
C VAL A 13 -7.24 41.90 11.17
N ILE A 14 -8.51 41.60 11.49
CA ILE A 14 -8.97 40.21 11.70
C ILE A 14 -8.87 39.39 10.41
N ILE A 15 -9.27 39.95 9.27
CA ILE A 15 -9.16 39.28 7.97
C ILE A 15 -7.70 39.01 7.60
N LEU A 16 -6.80 39.96 7.85
CA LEU A 16 -5.38 39.79 7.57
C LEU A 16 -4.75 38.70 8.46
N ILE A 17 -5.05 38.69 9.75
CA ILE A 17 -4.53 37.68 10.68
C ILE A 17 -5.09 36.30 10.33
N GLY A 18 -6.40 36.18 10.14
CA GLY A 18 -7.05 34.91 9.77
C GLY A 18 -6.62 34.39 8.40
N GLY A 19 -6.46 35.28 7.40
CA GLY A 19 -5.95 34.92 6.09
C GLY A 19 -4.49 34.47 6.14
N TYR A 20 -3.65 35.15 6.92
CA TYR A 20 -2.23 34.79 7.07
C TYR A 20 -2.04 33.47 7.81
N THR A 21 -2.82 33.19 8.86
CA THR A 21 -2.72 31.92 9.59
C THR A 21 -3.18 30.74 8.75
N VAL A 22 -4.26 30.88 7.97
CA VAL A 22 -4.72 29.85 7.03
C VAL A 22 -3.72 29.65 5.89
N TYR A 23 -3.21 30.72 5.29
CA TYR A 23 -2.17 30.65 4.25
C TYR A 23 -0.88 30.01 4.76
N SER A 24 -0.44 30.38 5.97
CA SER A 24 0.73 29.79 6.62
C SER A 24 0.51 28.32 6.96
N SER A 25 -0.66 27.95 7.47
CA SER A 25 -0.99 26.55 7.79
C SER A 25 -0.93 25.63 6.57
N GLN A 26 -1.28 26.12 5.37
CA GLN A 26 -1.19 25.33 4.14
C GLN A 26 0.25 25.21 3.59
N ASN A 27 1.17 26.08 4.01
CA ASN A 27 2.57 26.06 3.54
C ASN A 27 3.49 25.14 4.36
N ASN A 28 3.01 24.55 5.46
CA ASN A 28 3.84 23.81 6.42
C ASN A 28 3.85 22.27 6.23
N VAL A 29 3.48 21.76 5.06
CA VAL A 29 3.67 20.34 4.71
C VAL A 29 4.07 20.21 3.25
N LYS A 30 5.16 20.88 2.88
CA LYS A 30 5.93 20.51 1.69
C LYS A 30 7.11 19.68 2.17
N LEU A 31 7.00 18.36 2.05
CA LEU A 31 8.16 17.49 2.20
C LEU A 31 9.18 17.90 1.13
N SER A 32 10.46 17.95 1.50
CA SER A 32 11.53 18.21 0.53
C SER A 32 11.50 17.14 -0.56
N ASP A 33 11.82 17.50 -1.81
CA ASP A 33 11.87 16.55 -2.94
C ASP A 33 12.75 15.33 -2.62
N LEU A 34 13.79 15.50 -1.80
CA LEU A 34 14.64 14.40 -1.33
C LEU A 34 13.92 13.45 -0.36
N VAL A 35 13.10 14.00 0.55
CA VAL A 35 12.32 13.19 1.49
C VAL A 35 11.19 12.49 0.74
N LEU A 36 10.58 13.17 -0.23
CA LEU A 36 9.55 12.58 -1.09
C LEU A 36 10.14 11.42 -1.90
N ALA A 37 11.28 11.60 -2.56
CA ALA A 37 11.96 10.54 -3.30
C ALA A 37 12.34 9.35 -2.42
N ASN A 38 12.74 9.58 -1.16
CA ASN A 38 13.05 8.50 -0.22
C ASN A 38 11.79 7.76 0.26
N VAL A 39 10.67 8.48 0.45
CA VAL A 39 9.38 7.87 0.79
C VAL A 39 8.81 7.08 -0.39
N GLU A 40 8.92 7.61 -1.61
CA GLU A 40 8.54 6.94 -2.85
C GLU A 40 9.40 5.70 -3.10
N ALA A 41 10.73 5.79 -2.91
CA ALA A 41 11.62 4.64 -2.99
C ALA A 41 11.32 3.57 -1.93
N LEU A 42 10.88 3.96 -0.73
CA LEU A 42 10.44 3.01 0.31
C LEU A 42 9.11 2.34 -0.06
N ALA A 43 8.16 3.08 -0.63
CA ALA A 43 6.87 2.58 -1.07
C ALA A 43 6.96 1.73 -2.36
N GLU A 44 7.98 1.94 -3.20
CA GLU A 44 8.25 1.10 -4.37
C GLU A 44 8.53 -0.36 -3.96
N TYR A 45 9.17 -0.59 -2.82
CA TYR A 45 9.38 -1.94 -2.27
C TYR A 45 8.15 -2.53 -1.56
N GLU A 46 7.14 -1.73 -1.23
CA GLU A 46 5.84 -2.17 -0.71
C GLU A 46 4.74 -2.13 -1.78
N SER A 47 5.10 -1.94 -3.05
CA SER A 47 4.11 -1.93 -4.14
C SER A 47 3.47 -3.32 -4.27
N PRO A 48 2.13 -3.45 -4.16
CA PRO A 48 1.40 -4.70 -4.36
C PRO A 48 1.37 -5.14 -5.85
N ASP A 49 2.07 -4.41 -6.72
CA ASP A 49 2.07 -4.56 -8.17
C ASP A 49 3.14 -5.53 -8.69
N VAL A 50 3.63 -6.44 -7.84
CA VAL A 50 3.85 -7.77 -8.40
C VAL A 50 2.47 -8.37 -8.50
N GLU A 51 1.82 -8.22 -9.65
CA GLU A 51 0.68 -9.07 -9.98
C GLU A 51 1.20 -10.50 -9.92
N ILE A 52 1.08 -11.14 -8.76
CA ILE A 52 1.40 -12.55 -8.59
C ILE A 52 0.27 -13.27 -9.30
N THR A 53 0.40 -13.38 -10.62
CA THR A 53 -0.52 -14.16 -11.43
C THR A 53 -0.33 -15.60 -10.99
N CYS A 54 -1.32 -16.11 -10.27
CA CYS A 54 -1.40 -17.51 -9.92
C CYS A 54 -1.29 -18.35 -11.20
N ASN A 55 -0.47 -19.41 -11.16
CA ASN A 55 0.00 -20.07 -12.39
C ASN A 55 -1.06 -20.95 -13.08
N GLY A 56 -2.35 -20.70 -12.86
CA GLY A 56 -3.43 -21.35 -13.58
C GLY A 56 -4.72 -21.48 -12.78
N LYS A 57 -5.74 -22.02 -13.46
CA LYS A 57 -7.01 -22.46 -12.84
C LYS A 57 -6.81 -23.85 -12.21
N LYS A 58 -7.79 -24.34 -11.44
CA LYS A 58 -7.79 -25.61 -10.68
C LYS A 58 -7.24 -26.88 -11.39
N ASN A 59 -7.13 -26.92 -12.72
CA ASN A 59 -6.71 -28.10 -13.50
C ASN A 59 -5.37 -27.90 -14.25
N THR A 60 -4.51 -27.01 -13.77
CA THR A 60 -3.18 -26.71 -14.34
C THR A 60 -2.11 -27.33 -13.44
N PRO A 61 -0.92 -27.71 -13.93
CA PRO A 61 0.16 -28.21 -13.08
C PRO A 61 0.49 -27.26 -11.90
N PRO A 62 0.95 -27.81 -10.76
CA PRO A 62 1.10 -27.04 -9.51
C PRO A 62 2.20 -25.98 -9.61
N GLY A 63 2.06 -24.90 -8.84
CA GLY A 63 3.01 -23.79 -8.81
C GLY A 63 2.60 -22.65 -7.87
N ARG A 64 2.72 -21.40 -8.31
CA ARG A 64 2.29 -20.23 -7.50
C ARG A 64 0.78 -20.24 -7.24
N CYS A 65 0.42 -19.94 -6.00
CA CYS A 65 -0.91 -20.03 -5.39
C CYS A 65 -1.44 -21.44 -5.15
N TRP A 66 -0.55 -22.42 -5.05
CA TRP A 66 -0.88 -23.79 -4.67
C TRP A 66 -0.34 -24.07 -3.27
N HIS A 67 -1.10 -24.83 -2.49
CA HIS A 67 -0.75 -25.21 -1.12
C HIS A 67 -0.93 -26.71 -0.94
N GLN A 68 -0.06 -27.30 -0.14
CA GLN A 68 -0.16 -28.70 0.28
C GLN A 68 -0.97 -28.76 1.57
N TYR A 69 -2.05 -29.54 1.58
CA TYR A 69 -2.91 -29.69 2.76
C TYR A 69 -2.66 -30.98 3.54
N ASP A 70 -1.92 -31.91 2.95
CA ASP A 70 -1.62 -33.22 3.53
C ASP A 70 -0.19 -33.24 4.09
N ASP A 71 -0.01 -33.84 5.27
CA ASP A 71 1.30 -33.95 5.91
C ASP A 71 2.23 -34.85 5.07
N CYS A 72 3.50 -34.45 4.98
CA CYS A 72 4.58 -35.06 4.19
C CYS A 72 5.02 -36.46 4.66
N ASP A 73 4.08 -37.36 4.89
CA ASP A 73 4.32 -38.70 5.46
C ASP A 73 3.87 -39.83 4.51
N LEU A 74 3.81 -39.53 3.20
CA LEU A 74 3.51 -40.53 2.16
C LEU A 74 4.80 -41.20 1.66
N GLY A 75 5.36 -42.04 2.53
CA GLY A 75 6.26 -43.17 2.24
C GLY A 75 7.15 -43.12 0.99
N TRP A 76 6.60 -43.20 -0.22
CA TRP A 76 7.39 -43.51 -1.42
C TRP A 76 6.84 -42.96 -2.75
N PHE A 77 5.82 -42.09 -2.74
CA PHE A 77 5.24 -41.55 -3.98
C PHE A 77 4.75 -40.11 -3.80
N HIS A 78 5.63 -39.12 -4.07
CA HIS A 78 5.24 -37.72 -4.18
C HIS A 78 4.52 -37.50 -5.51
N HIS A 79 3.19 -37.37 -5.48
CA HIS A 79 2.43 -37.09 -6.69
C HIS A 79 2.11 -35.59 -6.78
N PRO A 80 2.31 -34.93 -7.94
CA PRO A 80 1.98 -33.51 -8.12
C PRO A 80 0.51 -33.13 -7.84
N GLU A 81 -0.37 -34.13 -7.71
CA GLU A 81 -1.79 -33.98 -7.40
C GLU A 81 -2.10 -33.69 -5.92
N ASP A 82 -1.10 -33.81 -5.03
CA ASP A 82 -1.22 -33.47 -3.61
C ASP A 82 -1.19 -31.95 -3.37
N CYS A 83 -0.60 -31.18 -4.28
CA CYS A 83 -0.74 -29.72 -4.29
C CYS A 83 -2.16 -29.36 -4.75
N ARG A 84 -2.87 -28.49 -4.01
CA ARG A 84 -4.17 -27.96 -4.41
C ARG A 84 -4.13 -26.45 -4.59
N PHE A 85 -4.92 -25.95 -5.53
CA PHE A 85 -5.05 -24.51 -5.76
C PHE A 85 -5.68 -23.83 -4.55
N SER A 86 -4.90 -22.98 -3.88
CA SER A 86 -5.32 -22.14 -2.74
C SER A 86 -5.85 -20.79 -3.24
N GLY A 87 -5.21 -20.22 -4.26
CA GLY A 87 -5.52 -18.88 -4.77
C GLY A 87 -4.91 -17.76 -3.92
N SER A 88 -4.26 -18.08 -2.80
CA SER A 88 -3.46 -17.13 -2.05
C SER A 88 -2.12 -16.87 -2.74
N MET A 89 -1.76 -15.60 -2.88
CA MET A 89 -0.51 -15.19 -3.54
C MET A 89 0.74 -15.50 -2.70
N SER A 90 0.59 -15.81 -1.41
CA SER A 90 1.67 -16.24 -0.53
C SER A 90 2.09 -17.68 -0.72
N ASP A 91 1.21 -18.51 -1.30
CA ASP A 91 1.37 -19.95 -1.31
C ASP A 91 2.09 -20.39 -2.58
N THR A 92 3.02 -21.32 -2.48
CA THR A 92 3.68 -21.95 -3.64
C THR A 92 3.89 -23.42 -3.32
N CYS A 93 3.61 -24.28 -4.30
CA CYS A 93 3.82 -25.73 -4.22
C CYS A 93 4.16 -26.20 -5.62
N LEU A 94 5.42 -26.60 -5.87
CA LEU A 94 5.81 -27.26 -7.13
C LEU A 94 5.75 -28.79 -6.99
N THR A 95 5.97 -29.31 -5.79
CA THR A 95 5.82 -30.71 -5.40
C THR A 95 5.27 -30.79 -3.98
N PRO A 96 4.52 -31.84 -3.58
CA PRO A 96 4.26 -32.04 -2.16
C PRO A 96 5.62 -32.25 -1.48
N CYS A 97 5.95 -31.35 -0.54
CA CYS A 97 7.18 -31.35 0.25
C CYS A 97 8.44 -30.81 -0.47
N GLU A 98 8.40 -29.54 -0.88
CA GLU A 98 9.62 -28.79 -1.25
C GLU A 98 10.53 -28.49 -0.03
#